data_AF-A0A7X7AUB8-F1
#
_entry.id   AF-A0A7X7AUB8-F1
#
_cell.length_a   1.000
_cell.length_b   1.000
_cell.length_c   1.000
_cell.angle_alpha   90.00
_cell.angle_beta   90.00
_cell.angle_gamma   90.00
#
_symmetry.space_group_name_H-M   'P 1'
#
loop_
_entity.id
_entity.type
_entity.pdbx_description
1 polymer ?
#
loop_
_entity_poly.entity_id
_entity_poly.type
_entity_poly.pdbx_seq_one_letter_code
_entity_poly.pdbx_strand_id
1 'polypeptide(L)'
;MAKNIRKLQSAFPKQSKEFFNVLAERLIANGFTDDRLTDAVNNVIDNFKFKELNIADIVHFDKKMKLYTYKEACKLVTEGGYEFGKDLQRISVDDKVFWTLKI
;
A
#
# COMPACT_ATOMS: atom_id res chain seq x y z
N MET A 1 -6.14 0.52 27.56
CA MET A 1 -5.32 -0.30 26.63
C MET A 1 -5.43 -1.82 26.76
N ALA A 2 -5.16 -2.44 27.91
CA ALA A 2 -4.98 -3.90 28.03
C ALA A 2 -6.17 -4.76 27.54
N LYS A 3 -7.41 -4.28 27.71
CA LYS A 3 -8.63 -4.96 27.27
C LYS A 3 -8.72 -5.07 25.74
N ASN A 4 -8.27 -4.05 25.01
CA ASN A 4 -8.35 -4.00 23.55
C ASN A 4 -7.25 -4.84 22.89
N ILE A 5 -6.06 -4.89 23.50
CA ILE A 5 -4.98 -5.80 23.08
C ILE A 5 -5.41 -7.26 23.25
N ARG A 6 -6.07 -7.61 24.35
CA ARG A 6 -6.62 -8.97 24.55
C ARG A 6 -7.66 -9.34 23.50
N LYS A 7 -8.55 -8.42 23.11
CA LYS A 7 -9.51 -8.65 22.01
C LYS A 7 -8.80 -8.92 20.69
N LEU A 8 -7.75 -8.16 20.36
CA LEU A 8 -6.95 -8.40 19.15
C LEU A 8 -6.23 -9.76 19.20
N GLN A 9 -5.67 -10.15 20.36
CA GLN A 9 -5.05 -11.46 20.54
C GLN A 9 -6.04 -12.61 20.31
N SER A 10 -7.29 -12.46 20.76
CA SER A 10 -8.35 -13.45 20.50
C SER A 10 -8.80 -13.47 19.04
N ALA A 11 -8.87 -12.30 18.37
CA ALA A 11 -9.28 -12.20 16.96
C ALA A 11 -8.19 -12.67 15.98
N PHE A 12 -6.91 -12.57 16.37
CA PHE A 12 -5.75 -12.90 15.54
C PHE A 12 -4.81 -13.91 16.22
N PRO A 13 -5.26 -15.16 16.46
CA PRO A 13 -4.51 -16.15 17.25
C PRO A 13 -3.23 -16.65 16.56
N LYS A 14 -3.08 -16.43 15.25
CA LYS A 14 -1.89 -16.80 14.47
C LYS A 14 -0.71 -15.82 14.62
N GLN A 15 -0.92 -14.65 15.24
CA GLN A 15 0.14 -13.63 15.40
C GLN A 15 0.97 -13.89 16.66
N SER A 16 2.28 -13.63 16.59
CA SER A 16 3.19 -13.87 17.72
C SER A 16 3.02 -12.83 18.83
N LYS A 17 3.50 -13.13 20.03
CA LYS A 17 3.50 -12.16 21.14
C LYS A 17 4.36 -10.93 20.83
N GLU A 18 5.46 -11.12 20.09
CA GLU A 18 6.34 -10.03 19.65
C GLU A 18 5.62 -9.05 18.74
N PHE A 19 4.74 -9.53 17.85
CA PHE A 19 3.92 -8.65 17.01
C PHE A 19 3.05 -7.71 17.85
N PHE A 20 2.39 -8.22 18.89
CA PHE A 20 1.56 -7.41 19.77
C PHE A 20 2.36 -6.45 20.65
N ASN A 21 3.58 -6.81 21.03
CA ASN A 21 4.47 -5.91 21.78
C ASN A 21 4.89 -4.72 20.92
N VAL A 22 5.32 -4.96 19.68
CA VAL A 22 5.67 -3.87 18.73
C VAL A 22 4.46 -2.99 18.43
N LEU A 23 3.26 -3.59 18.28
CA LEU A 23 2.03 -2.83 18.10
C LEU A 23 1.74 -1.93 19.31
N ALA A 24 1.91 -2.43 20.53
CA ALA A 24 1.72 -1.64 21.75
C ALA A 24 2.69 -0.46 21.84
N GLU A 25 3.97 -0.67 21.53
CA GLU A 25 4.98 0.39 21.47
C GLU A 25 4.62 1.47 20.45
N ARG A 26 4.16 1.07 19.25
CA ARG A 26 3.73 2.02 18.20
C ARG A 26 2.48 2.80 18.57
N LEU A 27 1.53 2.19 19.26
CA LEU A 27 0.32 2.88 19.74
C LEU A 27 0.67 3.95 20.79
N ILE A 28 1.59 3.63 21.69
CA ILE A 28 2.09 4.58 22.70
C ILE A 28 2.88 5.71 22.03
N ALA A 29 3.81 5.39 21.12
CA ALA A 29 4.63 6.37 20.41
C ALA A 29 3.79 7.35 19.57
N ASN A 30 2.64 6.90 19.05
CA ASN A 30 1.71 7.73 18.27
C ASN A 30 0.63 8.42 19.14
N GLY A 31 0.72 8.35 20.47
CA GLY A 31 -0.19 9.05 21.38
C GLY A 31 -1.65 8.60 21.26
N PHE A 32 -1.90 7.31 21.04
CA PHE A 32 -3.28 6.79 20.98
C PHE A 32 -3.95 6.91 22.35
N THR A 33 -5.09 7.59 22.39
CA THR A 33 -6.00 7.56 23.54
C THR A 33 -6.80 6.26 23.56
N ASP A 34 -7.37 5.90 24.71
CA ASP A 34 -8.14 4.66 24.86
C ASP A 34 -9.37 4.59 23.93
N ASP A 35 -10.00 5.74 23.65
CA ASP A 35 -11.12 5.83 22.70
C ASP A 35 -10.66 5.60 21.26
N ARG A 36 -9.57 6.26 20.84
CA ARG A 36 -8.98 6.08 19.49
C ARG A 36 -8.51 4.64 19.26
N LEU A 37 -8.00 4.00 20.31
CA LEU A 37 -7.62 2.59 20.24
C LEU A 37 -8.84 1.68 20.12
N THR A 38 -9.93 1.99 20.82
CA THR A 38 -11.18 1.23 20.74
C THR A 38 -11.77 1.31 19.33
N ASP A 39 -11.84 2.51 18.75
CA ASP A 39 -12.33 2.71 17.38
C ASP A 39 -11.44 2.03 16.35
N ALA A 40 -10.12 2.15 16.49
CA ALA A 40 -9.18 1.48 15.58
C ALA A 40 -9.32 -0.05 15.65
N VAL A 41 -9.49 -0.62 16.85
CA VAL A 41 -9.67 -2.06 17.04
C VAL A 41 -11.00 -2.54 16.47
N ASN A 42 -12.10 -1.82 16.73
CA ASN A 42 -13.41 -2.18 16.18
C ASN A 42 -13.41 -2.09 14.66
N ASN A 43 -12.85 -1.01 14.09
CA ASN A 43 -12.73 -0.86 12.63
C ASN A 43 -11.91 -2.00 12.00
N VAL A 44 -10.83 -2.43 12.63
CA VAL A 44 -10.07 -3.60 12.17
C VAL A 44 -10.92 -4.87 12.30
N ILE A 45 -11.58 -5.12 13.43
CA ILE A 45 -12.42 -6.32 13.56
C ILE A 45 -13.53 -6.37 12.51
N ASP A 46 -14.17 -5.24 12.23
CA ASP A 46 -15.33 -5.16 11.34
C ASP A 46 -14.95 -5.19 9.86
N ASN A 47 -13.78 -4.64 9.48
CA ASN A 47 -13.37 -4.49 8.08
C ASN A 47 -12.20 -5.39 7.66
N PHE A 48 -11.54 -6.07 8.58
CA PHE A 48 -10.37 -6.89 8.26
C PHE A 48 -10.81 -8.20 7.59
N LYS A 49 -10.78 -8.17 6.26
CA LYS A 49 -10.87 -9.38 5.45
C LYS A 49 -9.52 -10.10 5.59
N PHE A 50 -9.54 -11.35 6.06
CA PHE A 50 -8.36 -12.22 6.09
C PHE A 50 -7.78 -12.34 4.67
N LYS A 51 -6.80 -11.50 4.35
CA LYS A 51 -5.96 -11.66 3.18
C LYS A 51 -4.70 -12.36 3.68
N GLU A 52 -4.64 -13.68 3.54
CA GLU A 52 -3.36 -14.37 3.64
C GLU A 52 -2.44 -13.75 2.58
N LEU A 53 -1.27 -13.30 3.03
CA LEU A 53 -0.25 -12.68 2.19
C LEU A 53 0.15 -13.68 1.12
N ASN A 54 -0.33 -13.49 -0.11
CA ASN A 54 -0.04 -14.43 -1.18
C ASN A 54 1.24 -13.99 -1.91
N ILE A 55 1.94 -14.96 -2.50
CA ILE A 55 3.16 -14.68 -3.29
C ILE A 55 2.86 -13.70 -4.43
N ALA A 56 1.63 -13.69 -4.96
CA ALA A 56 1.23 -12.75 -6.00
C ALA A 56 1.18 -11.29 -5.49
N ASP A 57 0.91 -11.02 -4.21
CA ASP A 57 0.89 -9.68 -3.61
C ASP A 57 2.33 -9.16 -3.45
N ILE A 58 3.30 -10.05 -3.18
CA ILE A 58 4.74 -9.73 -3.19
C ILE A 58 5.24 -9.52 -4.64
N VAL A 59 4.88 -10.44 -5.55
CA VAL A 59 5.30 -10.38 -6.96
C VAL A 59 4.64 -9.19 -7.69
N HIS A 60 3.42 -8.79 -7.33
CA HIS A 60 2.75 -7.59 -7.86
C HIS A 60 3.34 -6.29 -7.34
N PHE A 61 4.16 -6.32 -6.29
CA PHE A 61 4.86 -5.13 -5.80
C PHE A 61 5.99 -4.73 -6.78
N ASP A 62 6.60 -5.69 -7.48
CA ASP A 62 7.57 -5.45 -8.57
C ASP A 62 6.85 -5.19 -9.91
N LYS A 63 5.94 -4.20 -9.93
CA LYS A 63 5.40 -3.68 -11.20
C LYS A 63 6.52 -2.91 -11.90
N LYS A 64 7.28 -3.61 -12.74
CA LYS A 64 8.23 -3.00 -13.68
C LYS A 64 7.45 -2.19 -14.71
N MET A 65 7.34 -0.91 -14.45
CA MET A 65 6.73 0.05 -15.35
C MET A 65 7.81 0.58 -16.31
N LYS A 66 7.61 0.42 -17.61
CA LYS A 66 8.53 0.96 -18.60
C LYS A 66 8.38 2.49 -18.62
N LEU A 67 9.48 3.17 -18.35
CA LEU A 67 9.60 4.62 -18.47
C LEU A 67 10.11 4.93 -19.87
N TYR A 68 9.41 5.83 -20.55
CA TYR A 68 9.78 6.35 -21.85
C TYR A 68 10.26 7.78 -21.68
N THR A 69 11.40 8.09 -22.29
CA THR A 69 11.79 9.48 -22.50
C THR A 69 10.81 10.18 -23.43
N TYR A 70 10.85 11.52 -23.46
CA TYR A 70 9.99 12.30 -24.37
C TYR A 70 10.12 11.83 -25.82
N LYS A 71 11.34 11.58 -26.29
CA LYS A 71 11.62 11.13 -27.66
C LYS A 71 11.00 9.76 -27.96
N GLU A 72 11.04 8.84 -27.01
CA GLU A 72 10.44 7.51 -27.16
C GLU A 72 8.91 7.58 -27.11
N ALA A 73 8.36 8.43 -26.23
CA ALA A 73 6.93 8.66 -26.16
C ALA A 73 6.39 9.27 -27.46
N CYS A 74 7.11 10.24 -28.06
CA CYS A 74 6.76 10.79 -29.36
C CYS A 74 6.69 9.72 -30.45
N LYS A 75 7.66 8.78 -30.49
CA LYS A 75 7.64 7.67 -31.45
C LYS A 75 6.42 6.77 -31.27
N LEU A 76 6.06 6.46 -30.01
CA LEU A 76 4.85 5.67 -29.73
C LEU A 76 3.60 6.40 -30.25
N VAL A 77 3.52 7.71 -30.08
CA VAL A 77 2.38 8.48 -30.58
C VAL A 77 2.34 8.52 -32.12
N THR A 78 3.48 8.76 -32.77
CA THR A 78 3.52 8.95 -34.23
C THR A 78 3.49 7.66 -35.03
N GLU A 79 4.10 6.58 -34.51
CA GLU A 79 4.26 5.31 -35.23
C GLU A 79 3.37 4.20 -34.64
N GLY A 80 3.09 4.26 -33.34
CA GLY A 80 2.33 3.25 -32.61
C GLY A 80 0.85 3.57 -32.38
N GLY A 81 0.37 4.75 -32.77
CA GLY A 81 -1.03 5.17 -32.62
C GLY A 81 -1.47 5.43 -31.18
N TYR A 82 -0.52 5.66 -30.26
CA TYR A 82 -0.81 6.03 -28.88
C TYR A 82 -1.15 7.53 -28.75
N GLU A 83 -1.88 7.92 -27.72
CA GLU A 83 -2.20 9.33 -27.45
C GLU A 83 -1.65 9.80 -26.09
N PHE A 84 -1.03 10.98 -26.06
CA PHE A 84 -0.67 11.64 -24.81
C PHE A 84 -1.93 11.99 -24.00
N GLY A 85 -1.90 11.75 -22.69
CA GLY A 85 -3.02 12.03 -21.77
C GLY A 85 -4.08 10.92 -21.72
N LYS A 86 -4.26 10.18 -22.81
CA LYS A 86 -5.17 9.02 -22.88
C LYS A 86 -4.42 7.72 -22.55
N ASP A 87 -3.40 7.40 -23.34
CA ASP A 87 -2.64 6.15 -23.19
C ASP A 87 -1.30 6.38 -22.48
N LEU A 88 -0.71 7.56 -22.64
CA LEU A 88 0.56 7.94 -22.00
C LEU A 88 0.34 8.99 -20.92
N GLN A 89 0.79 8.71 -19.70
CA GLN A 89 0.80 9.65 -18.58
C GLN A 89 2.22 10.12 -18.26
N ARG A 90 2.34 11.38 -17.85
CA ARG A 90 3.61 12.00 -17.45
C ARG A 90 3.89 11.67 -15.97
N ILE A 91 5.12 11.27 -15.68
CA ILE A 91 5.62 11.03 -14.32
C ILE A 91 6.95 11.76 -14.12
N SER A 92 7.16 12.29 -12.92
CA SER A 92 8.44 12.86 -12.52
C SER A 92 9.16 11.89 -11.58
N VAL A 93 10.39 11.52 -11.92
CA VAL A 93 11.26 10.66 -11.12
C VAL A 93 12.61 11.36 -11.02
N ASP A 94 13.08 11.62 -9.79
CA ASP A 94 14.36 12.29 -9.51
C ASP A 94 14.56 13.58 -10.33
N ASP A 95 13.55 14.47 -10.29
CA ASP A 95 13.50 15.75 -11.02
C ASP A 95 13.59 15.64 -12.56
N LYS A 96 13.50 14.43 -13.10
CA LYS A 96 13.44 14.14 -14.54
C LYS A 96 12.05 13.67 -14.93
N VAL A 97 11.64 14.07 -16.13
CA VAL A 97 10.30 13.79 -16.65
C VAL A 97 10.34 12.59 -17.58
N PHE A 98 9.46 11.64 -17.30
CA PHE A 98 9.23 10.45 -18.11
C PHE A 98 7.75 10.31 -18.45
N TRP A 99 7.47 9.41 -19.39
CA TRP A 99 6.14 8.99 -19.77
C TRP A 99 5.99 7.51 -19.52
N THR A 100 4.79 7.09 -19.17
CA THR A 100 4.47 5.69 -19.00
C THR A 100 3.07 5.38 -19.49
N LEU A 101 2.81 4.13 -19.84
CA LEU A 101 1.49 3.70 -20.27
C LEU A 101 0.54 3.66 -19.08
N LYS A 102 -0.67 4.16 -19.29
CA LYS A 102 -1.75 4.11 -18.32
C LYS A 102 -2.23 2.65 -18.20
N ILE A 103 -2.27 2.12 -16.97
CA ILE A 103 -2.80 0.78 -16.65
C ILE A 103 -4.31 0.88 -16.47
#